data_AF-A0A5C5V2I9-F1
#
_entry.id   AF-A0A5C5V2I9-F1
#
_cell.length_a   1.000
_cell.length_b   1.000
_cell.length_c   1.000
_cell.angle_alpha   90.00
_cell.angle_beta   90.00
_cell.angle_gamma   90.00
#
_symmetry.space_group_name_H-M   'P 1'
#
loop_
_entity.id
_entity.type
_entity.pdbx_description
1 polymer ?
#
loop_
_entity_poly.entity_id
_entity_poly.type
_entity_poly.pdbx_seq_one_letter_code
_entity_poly.pdbx_strand_id
1 'polypeptide(L)'
;MKTHYLLIDYENVQPKSLQRLQRMQGMSLKVCAFLGTKQAKVPIELAHQLQPLGSNAEYIQICGNGANALDFPFAFTIGELSKTDPDGVFPVISKDTGFDPLIQFAKGRGFEVIRHKDIADIALPKPVREKSRSKKPRSEKIATIVQNLTPAARLAPGRSRRSRARSTRYFKSARPAQNLRNC
;
A
#
# COMPACT_ATOMS: atom_id res chain seq x y z
N MET A 1 -6.03 7.98 15.21
CA MET A 1 -4.93 7.91 14.21
C MET A 1 -4.28 6.56 14.40
N LYS A 2 -3.98 5.82 13.32
CA LYS A 2 -3.35 4.50 13.45
C LYS A 2 -1.94 4.63 14.00
N THR A 3 -1.55 3.75 14.91
CA THR A 3 -0.17 3.65 15.38
C THR A 3 0.63 2.78 14.42
N HIS A 4 1.83 3.22 14.07
CA HIS A 4 2.79 2.45 13.30
C HIS A 4 3.83 1.87 14.25
N TYR A 5 3.90 0.55 14.33
CA TYR A 5 4.86 -0.20 15.13
C TYR A 5 5.93 -0.77 14.20
N LEU A 6 7.04 -0.04 14.06
CA LEU A 6 8.16 -0.44 13.23
C LEU A 6 9.03 -1.45 13.99
N LEU A 7 9.02 -2.70 13.53
CA LEU A 7 9.76 -3.79 14.13
C LEU A 7 11.01 -4.05 13.30
N ILE A 8 12.19 -3.84 13.86
CA ILE A 8 13.47 -3.94 13.15
C ILE A 8 14.23 -5.18 13.63
N ASP A 9 14.47 -6.09 12.70
CA ASP A 9 15.39 -7.21 12.87
C ASP A 9 16.81 -6.67 12.68
N TYR A 10 17.42 -6.20 13.77
CA TYR A 10 18.75 -5.60 13.71
C TYR A 10 19.86 -6.65 13.57
N GLU A 11 19.57 -7.91 13.92
CA GLU A 11 20.51 -9.02 13.73
C GLU A 11 20.80 -9.24 12.23
N ASN A 12 19.75 -9.31 11.41
CA ASN A 12 19.87 -9.59 9.98
C ASN A 12 19.96 -8.32 9.11
N VAL A 13 19.43 -7.19 9.59
CA VAL A 13 19.44 -5.93 8.85
C VAL A 13 20.03 -4.82 9.70
N GLN A 14 21.14 -4.25 9.22
CA GLN A 14 21.75 -3.06 9.79
C GLN A 14 21.56 -1.91 8.80
N PRO A 15 20.44 -1.16 8.87
CA PRO A 15 20.17 -0.07 7.94
C PRO A 15 21.25 0.99 8.07
N LYS A 16 21.77 1.47 6.95
CA LYS A 16 22.82 2.50 6.94
C LYS A 16 22.34 3.83 7.53
N SER A 17 21.04 4.11 7.44
CA SER A 17 20.45 5.33 7.96
C SER A 17 18.99 5.13 8.36
N LEU A 18 18.68 5.44 9.61
CA LEU A 18 17.32 5.54 10.13
C LEU A 18 16.78 6.97 10.10
N GLN A 19 17.47 7.93 9.46
CA GLN A 19 17.03 9.34 9.42
C GLN A 19 15.61 9.52 8.85
N ARG A 20 15.15 8.57 8.02
CA ARG A 20 13.79 8.57 7.48
C ARG A 20 12.72 8.46 8.58
N LEU A 21 13.03 7.85 9.72
CA LEU A 21 12.14 7.76 10.88
C LEU A 21 11.86 9.14 11.51
N GLN A 22 12.83 10.05 11.46
CA GLN A 22 12.63 11.42 11.96
C GLN A 22 11.58 12.17 11.13
N ARG A 23 11.46 11.87 9.83
CA ARG A 23 10.41 12.46 8.98
C ARG A 23 9.00 11.92 9.30
N MET A 24 8.91 10.88 10.12
CA MET A 24 7.66 10.29 10.58
C MET A 24 7.21 10.84 11.94
N GLN A 25 7.92 11.80 12.54
CA GLN A 25 7.62 12.38 13.86
C GLN A 25 6.23 13.02 14.00
N GLY A 26 5.55 13.35 12.90
CA GLY A 26 4.16 13.82 12.90
C GLY A 26 3.11 12.71 13.00
N MET A 27 3.54 11.45 13.14
CA MET A 27 2.69 10.26 13.22
C MET A 27 2.93 9.55 14.55
N SER A 28 1.94 8.80 15.03
CA SER A 28 2.11 7.88 16.15
C SER A 28 2.99 6.70 15.71
N LEU A 29 4.31 6.87 15.80
CA LEU A 29 5.32 5.86 15.46
C LEU A 29 5.93 5.31 16.74
N LYS A 30 6.02 3.98 16.85
CA LYS A 30 6.83 3.28 17.85
C LYS A 30 7.82 2.39 17.12
N VAL A 31 9.06 2.36 17.58
CA VAL A 31 10.16 1.61 16.97
C VAL A 31 10.68 0.60 17.96
N CYS A 32 10.70 -0.67 17.57
CA CYS A 32 11.22 -1.77 18.37
C CYS A 32 12.39 -2.39 17.61
N ALA A 33 13.61 -2.17 18.10
CA ALA A 33 14.81 -2.74 17.52
C ALA A 33 15.19 -4.02 18.28
N PHE A 34 15.05 -5.16 17.62
CA PHE A 34 15.38 -6.46 18.20
C PHE A 34 16.86 -6.76 18.01
N LEU A 35 17.55 -6.99 19.13
CA LEU A 35 18.97 -7.27 19.18
C LEU A 35 19.18 -8.76 19.49
N GLY A 36 19.88 -9.47 18.60
CA GLY A 36 20.23 -10.86 18.80
C GLY A 36 21.23 -11.05 19.96
N THR A 37 21.33 -12.26 20.49
CA THR A 37 22.22 -12.60 21.62
C THR A 37 23.70 -12.32 21.35
N LYS A 38 24.12 -12.36 20.09
CA LYS A 38 25.50 -12.06 19.67
C LYS A 38 25.80 -10.55 19.70
N GLN A 39 24.78 -9.69 19.67
CA GLN A 39 24.93 -8.24 19.84
C GLN A 39 24.97 -7.90 21.34
N ALA A 40 26.15 -8.04 21.95
CA ALA A 40 26.37 -7.61 23.33
C ALA A 40 26.43 -6.07 23.51
N LYS A 41 26.49 -5.31 22.41
CA LYS A 41 26.64 -3.86 22.40
C LYS A 41 25.76 -3.24 21.33
N VAL A 42 25.22 -2.06 21.63
CA VAL A 42 24.51 -1.21 20.68
C VAL A 42 25.52 -0.27 20.01
N PRO A 43 25.64 -0.28 18.67
CA PRO A 43 26.49 0.68 17.97
C PRO A 43 26.05 2.12 18.23
N ILE A 44 27.02 3.03 18.36
CA ILE A 44 26.75 4.45 18.66
C ILE A 44 25.90 5.07 17.55
N GLU A 45 26.10 4.66 16.30
CA GLU A 45 25.33 5.14 15.16
C GLU A 45 23.84 4.79 15.29
N LEU A 46 23.53 3.57 15.74
CA LEU A 46 22.16 3.15 16.00
C LEU A 46 21.57 3.95 17.16
N ALA A 47 22.32 4.09 18.25
CA ALA A 47 21.92 4.85 19.42
C ALA A 47 21.58 6.31 19.07
N HIS A 48 22.48 6.99 18.36
CA HIS A 48 22.30 8.37 17.92
C HIS A 48 21.07 8.54 17.01
N GLN A 49 20.73 7.52 16.23
CA GLN A 49 19.58 7.57 15.34
C GLN A 49 18.23 7.34 16.04
N LEU A 50 18.19 6.47 17.05
CA LEU A 50 16.96 6.16 17.79
C LEU A 50 16.73 7.07 19.00
N GLN A 51 17.78 7.60 19.62
CA GLN A 51 17.68 8.48 20.80
C GLN A 51 16.76 9.70 20.61
N PRO A 52 16.73 10.38 19.45
CA PRO A 52 15.79 11.49 19.22
C PRO A 52 14.31 11.09 19.22
N LEU A 53 13.99 9.80 19.11
CA LEU A 53 12.61 9.30 19.20
C LEU A 53 12.12 9.21 20.66
N GLY A 54 13.03 9.30 21.64
CA GLY A 54 12.69 9.25 23.06
C GLY A 54 11.95 7.96 23.43
N SER A 55 10.82 8.08 24.13
CA SER A 55 9.98 6.96 24.54
C SER A 55 9.30 6.20 23.40
N ASN A 56 9.44 6.68 22.16
CA ASN A 56 8.93 6.01 20.97
C ASN A 56 9.91 5.00 20.37
N ALA A 57 11.09 4.82 20.95
CA ALA A 57 12.05 3.81 20.52
C ALA A 57 12.51 2.93 21.69
N GLU A 58 12.60 1.63 21.44
CA GLU A 58 13.02 0.64 22.41
C GLU A 58 13.98 -0.39 21.78
N TYR A 59 14.96 -0.82 22.58
CA TYR A 59 15.82 -1.94 22.27
C TYR A 59 15.28 -3.19 22.96
N ILE A 60 14.98 -4.23 22.19
CA ILE A 60 14.51 -5.50 22.71
C ILE A 60 15.65 -6.49 22.56
N GLN A 61 16.36 -6.76 23.65
CA GLN A 61 17.40 -7.78 23.67
C GLN A 61 16.76 -9.16 23.81
N ILE A 62 17.12 -10.07 22.91
CA ILE A 62 16.60 -11.43 22.93
C ILE A 62 17.56 -12.32 23.71
N CYS A 63 16.99 -13.18 24.54
CA CYS A 63 17.70 -14.16 25.32
C CYS A 63 17.54 -15.54 24.66
N GLY A 64 18.63 -16.26 24.47
CA GLY A 64 18.64 -17.63 23.95
C GLY A 64 19.36 -17.79 22.62
N ASN A 65 20.07 -18.90 22.47
CA ASN A 65 20.80 -19.25 21.25
C ASN A 65 20.06 -20.39 20.54
N GLY A 66 19.72 -20.19 19.27
CA GLY A 66 19.06 -21.22 18.46
C GLY A 66 18.68 -20.68 17.08
N ALA A 67 18.45 -21.60 16.14
CA ALA A 67 17.77 -21.23 14.90
C ALA A 67 16.40 -20.63 15.25
N ASN A 68 16.06 -19.48 14.67
CA ASN A 68 14.79 -18.77 14.89
C ASN A 68 14.62 -18.18 16.31
N ALA A 69 15.71 -17.95 17.04
CA ALA A 69 15.63 -17.30 18.37
C ALA A 69 14.99 -15.90 18.29
N LEU A 70 15.09 -15.24 17.15
CA LEU A 70 14.50 -13.94 16.86
C LEU A 70 13.02 -14.02 16.44
N ASP A 71 12.65 -15.06 15.69
CA ASP A 71 11.36 -15.16 15.03
C ASP A 71 10.20 -15.26 16.03
N PHE A 72 10.40 -16.01 17.13
CA PHE A 72 9.38 -16.19 18.15
C PHE A 72 9.11 -14.92 18.98
N PRO A 73 10.13 -14.22 19.49
CA PRO A 73 9.94 -12.88 20.06
C PRO A 73 9.20 -11.94 19.11
N PHE A 74 9.58 -11.92 17.82
CA PHE A 74 8.89 -11.11 16.81
C PHE A 74 7.40 -11.45 16.70
N ALA A 75 7.08 -12.74 16.56
CA ALA A 75 5.71 -13.22 16.46
C ALA A 75 4.89 -12.91 17.72
N PHE A 76 5.51 -13.09 18.89
CA PHE A 76 4.89 -12.78 20.18
C PHE A 76 4.58 -11.29 20.30
N THR A 77 5.55 -10.42 20.02
CA THR A 77 5.36 -8.96 20.09
C THR A 77 4.29 -8.49 19.11
N ILE A 78 4.28 -8.99 17.86
CA ILE A 78 3.21 -8.67 16.90
C ILE A 78 1.85 -9.09 17.46
N GLY A 79 1.74 -10.29 18.03
CA GLY A 79 0.50 -10.78 18.63
C GLY A 79 0.01 -9.94 19.81
N GLU A 80 0.90 -9.57 20.72
CA GLU A 80 0.59 -8.73 21.88
C GLU A 80 0.15 -7.32 21.46
N LEU A 81 0.88 -6.71 20.52
CA LEU A 81 0.52 -5.40 19.98
C LEU A 81 -0.79 -5.44 19.20
N SER A 82 -1.03 -6.50 18.42
CA SER A 82 -2.28 -6.70 17.68
C SER A 82 -3.49 -6.82 18.62
N LYS A 83 -3.29 -7.36 19.83
CA LYS A 83 -4.35 -7.42 20.86
C LYS A 83 -4.59 -6.06 21.51
N THR A 84 -3.52 -5.28 21.70
CA THR A 84 -3.58 -3.98 22.39
C THR A 84 -4.05 -2.85 21.47
N ASP A 85 -3.62 -2.87 20.21
CA ASP A 85 -3.99 -1.93 19.15
C ASP A 85 -4.36 -2.71 17.87
N PRO A 86 -5.63 -3.17 17.75
CA PRO A 86 -6.09 -3.93 16.59
C PRO A 86 -6.03 -3.17 15.26
N ASP A 87 -6.05 -1.84 15.30
CA ASP A 87 -5.95 -0.97 14.12
C ASP A 87 -4.50 -0.58 13.79
N GLY A 88 -3.53 -1.09 14.57
CA GLY A 88 -2.11 -0.86 14.42
C GLY A 88 -1.58 -1.38 13.08
N VAL A 89 -0.54 -0.70 12.58
CA VAL A 89 0.21 -1.11 11.39
C VAL A 89 1.58 -1.60 11.85
N PHE A 90 1.99 -2.75 11.33
CA PHE A 90 3.21 -3.46 11.76
C PHE A 90 4.19 -3.64 10.59
N PRO A 91 4.94 -2.59 10.19
CA PRO A 91 6.04 -2.76 9.25
C PRO A 91 7.18 -3.54 9.92
N VAL A 92 7.56 -4.65 9.30
CA VAL A 92 8.69 -5.50 9.71
C VAL A 92 9.86 -5.22 8.80
N ILE A 93 11.02 -4.86 9.35
CA ILE A 93 12.25 -4.65 8.60
C ILE A 93 13.11 -5.87 8.79
N SER A 94 13.08 -6.77 7.81
CA SER A 94 13.94 -7.94 7.78
C SER A 94 14.17 -8.42 6.34
N LYS A 95 15.38 -8.91 6.09
CA LYS A 95 15.73 -9.61 4.85
C LYS A 95 15.34 -11.09 4.90
N ASP A 96 15.05 -11.62 6.08
CA ASP A 96 14.66 -13.01 6.24
C ASP A 96 13.23 -13.24 5.71
N THR A 97 13.10 -14.26 4.87
CA THR A 97 11.82 -14.74 4.34
C THR A 97 11.11 -15.69 5.32
N GLY A 98 11.77 -16.13 6.39
CA GLY A 98 11.19 -16.94 7.46
C GLY A 98 9.97 -16.29 8.14
N PHE A 99 9.87 -14.96 8.08
CA PHE A 99 8.70 -14.20 8.56
C PHE A 99 7.47 -14.27 7.64
N ASP A 100 7.62 -14.66 6.37
CA ASP A 100 6.53 -14.59 5.38
C ASP A 100 5.29 -15.41 5.80
N PRO A 101 5.41 -16.65 6.33
CA PRO A 101 4.27 -17.39 6.86
C PRO A 101 3.54 -16.65 8.00
N LEU A 102 4.29 -16.04 8.93
CA LEU A 102 3.71 -15.26 10.03
C LEU A 102 2.93 -14.05 9.51
N ILE A 103 3.50 -13.34 8.54
CA ILE A 103 2.87 -12.15 7.95
C ILE A 103 1.59 -12.54 7.20
N GLN A 104 1.64 -13.61 6.41
CA GLN A 104 0.47 -14.10 5.69
C GLN A 104 -0.64 -14.52 6.67
N PHE A 105 -0.27 -15.20 7.75
CA PHE A 105 -1.21 -15.61 8.80
C PHE A 105 -1.85 -14.41 9.51
N ALA A 106 -1.06 -13.39 9.87
CA ALA A 106 -1.57 -12.18 10.49
C ALA A 106 -2.49 -11.38 9.55
N LYS A 107 -2.12 -11.23 8.27
CA LYS A 107 -2.97 -10.62 7.24
C LYS A 107 -4.28 -11.36 7.05
N GLY A 108 -4.26 -12.69 7.07
CA GLY A 108 -5.46 -13.52 7.00
C GLY A 108 -6.45 -13.29 8.16
N ARG A 109 -5.97 -12.70 9.26
CA ARG A 109 -6.78 -12.29 10.42
C ARG A 109 -7.15 -10.81 10.43
N GLY A 110 -6.81 -10.07 9.38
CA GLY A 110 -7.15 -8.65 9.24
C GLY A 110 -6.12 -7.66 9.79
N PHE A 111 -4.96 -8.14 10.28
CA PHE A 111 -3.90 -7.26 10.78
C PHE A 111 -3.03 -6.71 9.65
N GLU A 112 -2.64 -5.44 9.75
CA GLU A 112 -1.85 -4.75 8.74
C GLU A 112 -0.34 -4.96 8.99
N VAL A 113 0.16 -6.17 8.68
CA VAL A 113 1.58 -6.52 8.82
C VAL A 113 2.26 -6.55 7.45
N ILE A 114 3.39 -5.86 7.27
CA ILE A 114 4.09 -5.81 5.96
C ILE A 114 5.59 -5.91 6.19
N ARG A 115 6.27 -6.81 5.47
CA ARG A 115 7.74 -6.88 5.50
C ARG A 115 8.38 -6.03 4.42
N HIS A 116 9.41 -5.33 4.81
CA HIS A 116 10.31 -4.56 3.96
C HIS A 116 11.74 -5.05 4.19
N LYS A 117 12.57 -4.99 3.15
CA LYS A 117 13.99 -5.37 3.25
C LYS A 117 14.83 -4.26 3.88
N ASP A 118 14.39 -3.03 3.70
CA ASP A 118 15.01 -1.83 4.24
C ASP A 118 13.93 -0.80 4.64
N ILE A 119 14.30 0.10 5.55
CA ILE A 119 13.44 1.21 5.99
C ILE A 119 13.20 2.20 4.85
N ALA A 120 14.10 2.28 3.88
CA ALA A 120 13.90 3.06 2.67
C ALA A 120 12.64 2.66 1.89
N ASP A 121 12.25 1.38 1.95
CA ASP A 121 11.12 0.80 1.21
C ASP A 121 9.76 1.12 1.84
N ILE A 122 9.75 1.70 3.05
CA ILE A 122 8.50 2.06 3.72
C ILE A 122 7.87 3.26 2.98
N ALA A 123 6.68 3.01 2.44
CA ALA A 123 5.83 4.05 1.89
C ALA A 123 5.26 4.88 3.04
N LEU A 124 5.81 6.08 3.24
CA LEU A 124 5.31 7.00 4.26
C LEU A 124 3.98 7.61 3.80
N PRO A 125 2.93 7.60 4.64
CA PRO A 125 1.74 8.38 4.36
C PRO A 125 2.14 9.85 4.24
N LYS A 126 1.78 10.48 3.12
CA LYS A 126 2.04 11.91 2.93
C LYS A 126 1.35 12.66 4.08
N PRO A 127 2.00 13.64 4.73
CA PRO A 127 1.33 14.45 5.74
C PRO A 127 0.08 15.02 5.09
N VAL A 128 -1.08 14.69 5.68
CA VAL A 128 -2.34 15.30 5.29
C VAL A 128 -2.21 16.76 5.70
N ARG A 129 -1.77 17.62 4.77
CA ARG A 129 -2.20 19.01 4.83
C ARG A 129 -3.71 18.93 4.85
N GLU A 130 -4.33 19.28 5.98
CA GLU A 130 -5.76 19.55 6.00
C GLU A 130 -6.01 20.56 4.89
N LYS A 131 -6.46 20.06 3.74
CA LYS A 131 -7.16 20.92 2.81
C LYS A 131 -8.42 21.27 3.58
N SER A 132 -8.44 22.47 4.14
CA SER A 132 -9.65 23.21 4.43
C SER A 132 -10.49 23.22 3.15
N ARG A 133 -11.23 22.13 2.93
CA ARG A 133 -12.30 22.08 1.97
C ARG A 133 -13.40 22.90 2.58
N SER A 134 -13.31 24.22 2.40
CA SER A 134 -14.49 25.06 2.31
C SER A 134 -15.38 24.41 1.26
N LYS A 135 -16.38 23.65 1.73
CA LYS A 135 -17.39 23.06 0.88
C LYS A 135 -18.15 24.24 0.28
N LYS A 136 -17.82 24.64 -0.95
CA LYS A 136 -18.73 25.47 -1.74
C LYS A 136 -20.09 24.75 -1.80
N PRO A 137 -21.20 25.44 -1.56
CA PRO A 137 -22.51 24.82 -1.43
C PRO A 137 -22.93 24.15 -2.74
N ARG A 138 -23.67 23.05 -2.59
CA ARG A 138 -24.11 22.11 -3.64
C ARG A 138 -25.00 22.74 -4.73
N SER A 139 -25.39 24.01 -4.58
CA SER A 139 -26.33 24.71 -5.46
C SER A 139 -25.76 25.09 -6.82
N GLU A 140 -24.46 25.33 -6.95
CA GLU A 140 -23.86 25.73 -8.25
C GLU A 140 -23.78 24.57 -9.26
N LYS A 141 -23.67 23.32 -8.79
CA LYS A 141 -23.56 22.15 -9.69
C LYS A 141 -24.88 21.79 -10.37
N ILE A 142 -26.02 22.16 -9.78
CA ILE A 142 -27.33 21.85 -10.34
C ILE A 142 -27.65 22.78 -11.52
N ALA A 143 -27.27 24.06 -11.42
CA ALA A 143 -27.52 25.06 -12.46
C ALA A 143 -26.82 24.72 -13.79
N THR A 144 -25.60 24.19 -13.74
CA THR A 144 -24.85 23.81 -14.96
C THR A 144 -25.42 22.56 -15.65
N ILE A 145 -26.01 21.65 -14.88
CA ILE A 145 -26.61 20.42 -15.44
C ILE A 145 -27.96 20.75 -16.12
N VAL A 146 -28.74 21.68 -15.56
CA VAL A 146 -30.03 22.10 -16.13
C VAL A 146 -29.85 22.86 -17.44
N GLN A 147 -28.77 23.65 -17.60
CA GLN A 147 -28.47 24.34 -18.87
C GLN A 147 -28.14 23.40 -20.04
N ASN A 148 -27.68 22.17 -19.76
CA ASN A 148 -27.32 21.20 -20.80
C ASN A 148 -28.46 20.24 -21.17
N LEU A 149 -29.62 20.33 -20.50
CA LEU A 149 -30.75 19.40 -20.69
C LEU A 149 -31.98 20.04 -21.33
N THR A 150 -31.95 21.30 -21.76
CA THR A 150 -33.07 21.90 -22.49
C THR A 150 -33.07 21.44 -23.96
N PRO A 151 -34.11 20.72 -24.44
CA PRO A 151 -34.24 20.40 -25.86
C PRO A 151 -34.75 21.65 -26.59
N ALA A 152 -33.93 22.23 -27.46
CA ALA A 152 -34.39 23.24 -28.40
C ALA A 152 -35.34 22.58 -29.41
N ALA A 153 -36.64 22.77 -29.21
CA ALA A 153 -37.68 22.45 -30.17
C ALA A 153 -37.46 23.26 -31.46
N ARG A 154 -37.14 22.61 -32.57
CA ARG A 154 -37.52 23.04 -33.93
C ARG A 154 -37.86 21.82 -34.78
N LEU A 155 -39.15 21.54 -34.87
CA LEU A 155 -39.75 20.70 -35.90
C LEU A 155 -39.72 21.48 -37.23
N ALA A 156 -39.24 20.85 -38.31
CA ALA A 156 -39.47 21.30 -39.69
C ALA A 156 -40.08 20.14 -40.49
N PRO A 157 -41.10 20.39 -41.35
CA PRO A 157 -41.97 19.33 -41.85
C PRO A 157 -41.46 18.66 -43.15
N GLY A 158 -41.58 17.32 -43.16
CA GLY A 158 -41.99 16.43 -44.25
C GLY A 158 -41.47 16.63 -45.69
N ARG A 159 -40.80 15.59 -46.22
CA ARG A 159 -41.03 15.14 -47.61
C ARG A 159 -40.87 13.62 -47.74
N SER A 160 -42.00 12.96 -47.98
CA SER A 160 -42.11 11.56 -48.42
C SER A 160 -41.46 11.37 -49.78
N ARG A 161 -40.60 10.36 -49.95
CA ARG A 161 -40.34 9.74 -51.25
C ARG A 161 -40.19 8.21 -51.15
N ARG A 162 -41.19 7.58 -51.78
CA ARG A 162 -41.45 6.18 -52.10
C ARG A 162 -40.25 5.25 -52.29
N SER A 163 -40.46 4.01 -51.87
CA SER A 163 -39.74 2.80 -52.27
C SER A 163 -39.81 2.56 -53.78
N ARG A 164 -38.66 2.20 -54.38
CA ARG A 164 -38.61 1.43 -55.63
C ARG A 164 -37.46 0.42 -55.55
N ALA A 165 -37.83 -0.84 -55.65
CA ALA A 165 -36.92 -1.95 -55.93
C ALA A 165 -36.32 -1.81 -57.34
N ARG A 166 -35.08 -2.26 -57.53
CA ARG A 166 -34.71 -3.16 -58.65
C ARG A 166 -33.30 -3.72 -58.51
N SER A 167 -33.29 -5.04 -58.58
CA SER A 167 -32.19 -5.95 -58.87
C SER A 167 -31.33 -5.52 -60.06
N THR A 168 -30.02 -5.75 -60.06
CA THR A 168 -29.35 -6.77 -60.93
C THR A 168 -27.81 -6.68 -60.92
N ARG A 169 -27.19 -7.89 -60.86
CA ARG A 169 -26.06 -8.40 -61.69
C ARG A 169 -24.62 -7.87 -61.43
N TYR A 170 -23.74 -8.76 -60.93
CA TYR A 170 -22.70 -9.53 -61.68
C TYR A 170 -21.45 -8.66 -61.97
N PHE A 171 -20.24 -8.97 -61.51
CA PHE A 171 -19.39 -10.08 -61.96
C PHE A 171 -18.22 -10.34 -60.96
N LYS A 172 -17.94 -11.64 -60.76
CA LYS A 172 -16.65 -12.38 -60.62
C LYS A 172 -15.36 -11.55 -60.43
N SER A 173 -14.46 -11.90 -59.50
CA SER A 173 -13.55 -13.05 -59.60
C SER A 173 -13.03 -13.48 -58.21
N ALA A 174 -13.26 -14.72 -57.77
CA ALA A 174 -12.34 -15.86 -57.86
C ALA A 174 -11.12 -15.82 -56.88
N ARG A 175 -11.33 -16.47 -55.71
CA ARG A 175 -10.51 -17.47 -54.95
C ARG A 175 -8.98 -17.62 -55.24
N PRO A 176 -8.17 -18.22 -54.33
CA PRO A 176 -8.55 -19.05 -53.17
C PRO A 176 -7.82 -18.79 -51.84
N ALA A 177 -8.39 -19.38 -50.79
CA ALA A 177 -7.71 -19.74 -49.55
C ALA A 177 -6.95 -21.08 -49.72
N GLN A 178 -5.83 -21.22 -49.01
CA GLN A 178 -5.13 -22.46 -48.58
C GLN A 178 -3.89 -21.95 -47.79
N ASN A 179 -3.46 -22.44 -46.62
CA ASN A 179 -3.47 -23.74 -45.93
C ASN A 179 -3.29 -23.42 -44.42
N LEU A 180 -4.03 -23.97 -43.44
CA LEU A 180 -3.86 -25.29 -42.82
C LEU A 180 -2.41 -25.77 -42.65
N ARG A 181 -1.86 -25.69 -41.42
CA ARG A 181 -1.36 -26.84 -40.63
C ARG A 181 -0.54 -26.40 -39.40
N ASN A 182 -0.94 -26.96 -38.25
CA ASN A 182 -0.15 -27.58 -37.17
C ASN A 182 1.19 -26.96 -36.76
N CYS A 183 1.24 -26.50 -35.50
CA CYS A 183 2.07 -27.05 -34.41
C CYS A 183 1.51 -26.56 -33.07
#